data_AF-A0A1V6MK20-F1
#
_entry.id   AF-A0A1V6MK20-F1
#
_cell.length_a   1.000
_cell.length_b   1.000
_cell.length_c   1.000
_cell.angle_alpha   90.00
_cell.angle_beta   90.00
_cell.angle_gamma   90.00
#
_symmetry.space_group_name_H-M   'P 1'
#
loop_
_entity.id
_entity.type
_entity.pdbx_description
1 polymer ?
#
loop_
_entity_poly.entity_id
_entity_poly.type
_entity_poly.pdbx_seq_one_letter_code
_entity_poly.pdbx_strand_id
1 'polypeptide(L)'
;MAPVNAIEFFHYPWAESPAHPDHLVWGVRVDGTDLRTLVGEATHPLWRAELAGEFDDEAEDEKETAEQVRVQHDGLGVPEFQDHFRTAGDTVPLLGCSCGIWGCWPLMAKVTLTPTTVTWSTFRQPYREEWGELALGPYEFPREAYESAVGAPLVLGEDPLP
;
A
#
# COMPACT_ATOMS: atom_id res chain seq x y z
N MET A 1 13.39 -6.56 23.39
CA MET A 1 13.38 -5.62 22.25
C MET A 1 12.08 -5.86 21.53
N ALA A 2 11.26 -4.82 21.33
CA ALA A 2 10.14 -4.95 20.40
C ALA A 2 10.71 -5.37 19.03
N PRO A 3 10.03 -6.24 18.27
CA PRO A 3 10.44 -6.52 16.91
C PRO A 3 10.37 -5.20 16.14
N VAL A 4 11.51 -4.77 15.62
CA VAL A 4 11.61 -3.58 14.78
C VAL A 4 11.51 -4.08 13.35
N ASN A 5 10.51 -3.62 12.61
CA ASN A 5 10.30 -4.01 11.22
C ASN A 5 11.42 -3.42 10.34
N ALA A 6 11.80 -4.16 9.31
CA ALA A 6 12.62 -3.67 8.22
C ALA A 6 11.73 -3.00 7.17
N ILE A 7 12.25 -1.94 6.53
CA ILE A 7 11.55 -1.26 5.43
C ILE A 7 12.48 -1.06 4.24
N GLU A 8 11.92 -1.25 3.06
CA GLU A 8 12.56 -0.96 1.78
C GLU A 8 11.60 -0.12 0.94
N PHE A 9 12.13 0.93 0.33
CA PHE A 9 11.45 1.71 -0.69
C PHE A 9 12.06 1.42 -2.04
N PHE A 10 11.22 1.36 -3.07
CA PHE A 10 11.66 1.19 -4.44
C PHE A 10 10.74 1.94 -5.39
N HIS A 11 11.22 2.17 -6.60
CA HIS A 11 10.49 2.68 -7.73
C HIS A 11 10.35 1.58 -8.77
N TYR A 12 9.21 1.50 -9.43
CA TYR A 12 9.00 0.58 -10.55
C TYR A 12 8.14 1.25 -11.64
N PRO A 13 8.23 0.79 -12.90
CA PRO A 13 7.42 1.31 -13.99
C PRO A 13 5.94 1.11 -13.70
N TRP A 14 5.15 2.15 -13.92
CA TRP A 14 3.72 2.07 -13.72
C TRP A 14 3.04 1.35 -14.89
N ALA A 15 2.66 0.09 -14.69
CA ALA A 15 2.19 -0.80 -15.75
C ALA A 15 0.89 -0.34 -16.44
N GLU A 16 0.01 0.35 -15.70
CA GLU A 16 -1.37 0.68 -16.12
C GLU A 16 -1.52 2.10 -16.72
N SER A 17 -0.44 2.86 -16.94
CA SER A 17 -0.53 4.25 -17.44
C SER A 17 -0.23 4.38 -18.94
N PRO A 18 -1.21 4.23 -19.84
CA PRO A 18 -1.02 4.45 -21.27
C PRO A 18 -0.68 5.90 -21.62
N ALA A 19 -0.97 6.85 -20.72
CA ALA A 19 -0.62 8.26 -20.88
C ALA A 19 0.82 8.57 -20.46
N HIS A 20 1.43 7.74 -19.61
CA HIS A 20 2.71 8.03 -18.98
C HIS A 20 3.58 6.77 -18.81
N PRO A 21 4.07 6.17 -19.91
CA PRO A 21 4.83 4.92 -19.90
C PRO A 21 6.18 5.02 -19.17
N ASP A 22 6.69 6.23 -18.98
CA ASP A 22 7.95 6.49 -18.28
C ASP A 22 7.74 6.86 -16.80
N HIS A 23 6.49 6.87 -16.30
CA HIS A 23 6.24 7.20 -14.91
C HIS A 23 6.61 6.04 -14.00
N LEU A 24 7.33 6.39 -12.93
CA LEU A 24 7.62 5.50 -11.83
C LEU A 24 6.63 5.74 -10.71
N VAL A 25 6.31 4.66 -10.01
CA VAL A 25 5.53 4.69 -8.77
C VAL A 25 6.37 4.16 -7.61
N TRP A 26 6.05 4.64 -6.41
CA TRP A 26 6.62 4.18 -5.15
C TRP A 26 6.05 2.82 -4.76
N GLY A 27 6.93 1.85 -4.55
CA GLY A 27 6.64 0.60 -3.86
C GLY A 27 7.33 0.54 -2.51
N VAL A 28 6.73 -0.25 -1.62
CA VAL A 28 7.21 -0.44 -0.25
C VAL A 28 7.19 -1.92 0.09
N ARG A 29 8.26 -2.39 0.73
CA ARG A 29 8.27 -3.69 1.43
C ARG A 29 8.44 -3.47 2.93
N VAL A 30 7.64 -4.21 3.70
CA VAL A 30 7.78 -4.34 5.15
C VAL A 30 8.22 -5.76 5.45
N ASP A 31 9.35 -5.92 6.13
CA ASP A 31 9.98 -7.23 6.40
C ASP A 31 10.15 -8.09 5.14
N GLY A 32 10.45 -7.44 4.02
CA GLY A 32 10.63 -8.08 2.71
C GLY A 32 9.33 -8.43 1.97
N THR A 33 8.16 -8.21 2.57
CA THR A 33 6.85 -8.43 1.92
C THR A 33 6.32 -7.13 1.35
N ASP A 34 5.90 -7.14 0.08
CA ASP A 34 5.33 -5.97 -0.58
C ASP A 34 4.04 -5.54 0.14
N LEU A 35 3.89 -4.24 0.39
CA LEU A 35 2.75 -3.69 1.12
C LEU A 35 1.42 -4.01 0.43
N ARG A 36 1.38 -4.10 -0.90
CA ARG A 36 0.17 -4.50 -1.65
C ARG A 36 -0.27 -5.91 -1.30
N THR A 37 0.66 -6.84 -1.11
CA THR A 37 0.36 -8.21 -0.65
C THR A 37 -0.21 -8.19 0.77
N LEU A 38 0.41 -7.47 1.70
CA LEU A 38 -0.04 -7.39 3.09
C LEU A 38 -1.45 -6.78 3.19
N VAL A 39 -1.73 -5.76 2.39
CA VAL A 39 -3.05 -5.12 2.34
C VAL A 39 -4.06 -6.04 1.69
N GLY A 40 -3.68 -6.76 0.64
CA GLY A 40 -4.52 -7.77 0.00
C GLY A 40 -4.95 -8.88 0.96
N GLU A 41 -4.03 -9.39 1.78
CA GLU A 41 -4.36 -10.37 2.84
C GLU A 41 -5.33 -9.78 3.87
N ALA A 42 -5.11 -8.52 4.28
CA ALA A 42 -5.97 -7.85 5.26
C ALA A 42 -7.38 -7.52 4.72
N THR A 43 -7.53 -7.28 3.41
CA THR A 43 -8.82 -6.96 2.79
C THR A 43 -9.55 -8.16 2.20
N HIS A 44 -8.88 -9.30 1.98
CA HIS A 44 -9.51 -10.52 1.45
C HIS A 44 -10.82 -10.92 2.14
N PRO A 45 -10.89 -11.07 3.49
CA PRO A 45 -12.15 -11.44 4.15
C PRO A 45 -13.24 -10.36 4.03
N LEU A 46 -12.86 -9.10 3.82
CA LEU A 46 -13.79 -7.99 3.64
C LEU A 46 -14.40 -8.02 2.25
N TRP A 47 -13.57 -8.20 1.22
CA TRP A 47 -14.03 -8.42 -0.15
C TRP A 47 -14.91 -9.65 -0.28
N ARG A 48 -14.51 -10.77 0.33
CA ARG A 48 -15.30 -12.00 0.34
C ARG A 48 -16.68 -11.78 0.96
N ALA A 49 -16.77 -10.97 2.02
CA ALA A 49 -18.05 -10.67 2.66
C ALA A 49 -18.95 -9.79 1.78
N GLU A 50 -18.37 -8.89 0.99
CA GLU A 50 -19.13 -8.02 0.07
C GLU A 50 -19.61 -8.75 -1.17
N LEU A 51 -18.79 -9.63 -1.73
CA LEU A 51 -19.10 -10.34 -2.97
C LEU A 51 -19.89 -11.63 -2.74
N ALA A 52 -20.15 -12.00 -1.49
CA ALA A 52 -20.83 -13.24 -1.16
C ALA A 52 -22.26 -13.30 -1.77
N GLY A 53 -22.44 -14.21 -2.73
CA GLY A 53 -23.71 -14.40 -3.42
C GLY A 53 -24.02 -13.36 -4.50
N GLU A 54 -23.03 -12.57 -4.92
CA GLU A 54 -23.17 -11.66 -6.06
C GLU A 54 -23.10 -12.40 -7.40
N PHE A 55 -22.48 -13.59 -7.45
CA PHE A 55 -22.34 -14.41 -8.65
C PHE A 55 -23.09 -15.74 -8.59
N ASP A 56 -23.12 -16.47 -9.71
CA ASP A 56 -23.93 -17.68 -9.88
C ASP A 56 -23.43 -18.83 -8.98
N ASP A 57 -22.15 -18.82 -8.60
CA ASP A 57 -21.58 -19.74 -7.62
C ASP A 57 -20.43 -19.15 -6.78
N GLU A 58 -20.13 -19.83 -5.65
CA GLU A 58 -19.08 -19.41 -4.70
C GLU A 58 -17.66 -19.38 -5.31
N ALA A 59 -17.41 -20.09 -6.41
CA ALA A 59 -16.11 -20.10 -7.06
C ALA A 59 -15.91 -18.83 -7.90
N GLU A 60 -16.99 -18.31 -8.51
CA GLU A 60 -16.98 -16.99 -9.15
C GLU A 60 -16.80 -15.88 -8.11
N ASP A 61 -17.51 -15.92 -6.98
CA ASP A 61 -17.30 -14.97 -5.87
C ASP A 61 -15.83 -14.92 -5.41
N GLU A 62 -15.21 -16.08 -5.24
CA GLU A 62 -13.80 -16.19 -4.81
C GLU A 62 -12.84 -15.71 -5.90
N LYS A 63 -13.13 -15.99 -7.18
CA LYS A 63 -12.33 -15.50 -8.31
C LYS A 63 -12.33 -13.96 -8.34
N GLU A 64 -13.51 -13.36 -8.21
CA GLU A 64 -13.66 -11.91 -8.22
C GLU A 64 -13.07 -11.27 -6.96
N THR A 65 -13.20 -11.92 -5.81
CA THR A 65 -12.49 -11.52 -4.57
C THR A 65 -10.99 -11.48 -4.80
N ALA A 66 -10.41 -12.54 -5.38
CA ALA A 66 -8.98 -12.61 -5.65
C ALA A 66 -8.52 -11.56 -6.67
N GLU A 67 -9.36 -11.22 -7.65
CA GLU A 67 -9.09 -10.15 -8.60
C GLU A 67 -9.10 -8.78 -7.91
N GLN A 68 -10.14 -8.46 -7.15
CA GLN A 68 -10.24 -7.20 -6.40
C GLN A 68 -9.06 -7.00 -5.44
N VAL A 69 -8.68 -8.06 -4.71
CA VAL A 69 -7.51 -8.06 -3.81
C VAL A 69 -6.22 -7.72 -4.55
N ARG A 70 -6.05 -8.16 -5.80
CA ARG A 70 -4.86 -7.87 -6.60
C ARG A 70 -4.84 -6.44 -7.14
N VAL A 71 -5.99 -5.93 -7.59
CA VAL A 71 -6.05 -4.68 -8.35
C VAL A 71 -6.47 -3.47 -7.52
N GLN A 72 -6.88 -3.64 -6.25
CA GLN A 72 -7.33 -2.54 -5.39
C GLN A 72 -6.29 -1.44 -5.16
N HIS A 73 -5.00 -1.77 -5.20
CA HIS A 73 -3.91 -0.83 -4.91
C HIS A 73 -2.74 -0.96 -5.87
N ASP A 74 -2.07 0.16 -6.07
CA ASP A 74 -0.79 0.27 -6.76
C ASP A 74 0.09 1.31 -6.03
N GLY A 75 1.28 1.58 -6.54
CA GLY A 75 2.20 2.54 -5.97
C GLY A 75 1.75 4.00 -6.09
N LEU A 76 2.35 4.89 -5.31
CA LEU A 76 2.12 6.33 -5.41
C LEU A 76 3.01 6.96 -6.49
N GLY A 77 2.49 7.88 -7.31
CA GLY A 77 3.30 8.55 -8.34
C GLY A 77 4.54 9.25 -7.77
N VAL A 78 5.74 8.95 -8.31
CA VAL A 78 6.99 9.53 -7.79
C VAL A 78 7.01 11.06 -7.84
N PRO A 79 6.64 11.73 -8.96
CA PRO A 79 6.66 13.19 -9.04
C PRO A 79 5.79 13.88 -8.00
N GLU A 80 4.65 13.30 -7.66
CA GLU A 80 3.67 13.88 -6.74
C GLU A 80 3.99 13.57 -5.26
N PHE A 81 4.67 12.45 -4.99
CA PHE A 81 4.89 11.92 -3.63
C PHE A 81 6.36 11.91 -3.18
N GLN A 82 7.24 12.66 -3.85
CA GLN A 82 8.70 12.62 -3.63
C GLN A 82 9.14 12.75 -2.16
N ASP A 83 8.55 13.67 -1.38
CA ASP A 83 8.89 13.90 0.03
C ASP A 83 7.84 13.33 1.01
N HIS A 84 6.82 12.68 0.48
CA HIS A 84 5.59 12.36 1.22
C HIS A 84 5.82 11.44 2.41
N PHE A 85 6.62 10.38 2.22
CA PHE A 85 6.91 9.39 3.24
C PHE A 85 7.69 9.96 4.44
N ARG A 86 8.22 11.18 4.37
CA ARG A 86 8.92 11.84 5.49
C ARG A 86 7.98 12.66 6.39
N THR A 87 6.70 12.73 6.06
CA THR A 87 5.73 13.54 6.80
C THR A 87 4.95 12.70 7.80
N ALA A 88 4.70 13.27 8.99
CA ALA A 88 3.79 12.70 9.98
C ALA A 88 2.38 13.22 9.77
N GLY A 89 1.38 12.43 10.13
CA GLY A 89 -0.02 12.83 10.03
C GLY A 89 -0.97 11.71 10.45
N ASP A 90 -2.22 12.06 10.74
CA ASP A 90 -3.25 11.07 11.07
C ASP A 90 -3.83 10.37 9.82
N THR A 91 -3.65 10.97 8.64
CA THR A 91 -4.15 10.46 7.36
C THR A 91 -3.09 10.66 6.29
N VAL A 92 -2.20 9.69 6.15
CA VAL A 92 -1.09 9.69 5.19
C VAL A 92 -1.29 8.55 4.19
N PRO A 93 -1.39 8.84 2.88
CA PRO A 93 -1.47 7.78 1.87
C PRO A 93 -0.16 7.01 1.78
N LEU A 94 -0.25 5.69 1.72
CA LEU A 94 0.90 4.79 1.56
C LEU A 94 0.85 3.97 0.27
N LEU A 95 -0.34 3.77 -0.30
CA LEU A 95 -0.57 3.20 -1.63
C LEU A 95 -1.63 4.03 -2.38
N GLY A 96 -1.57 4.02 -3.71
CA GLY A 96 -2.55 4.62 -4.60
C GLY A 96 -3.53 3.59 -5.20
N CYS A 97 -4.44 4.06 -6.04
CA CYS A 97 -5.29 3.20 -6.88
C CYS A 97 -4.52 2.77 -8.13
N SER A 98 -4.67 1.51 -8.55
CA SER A 98 -4.19 1.00 -9.84
C SER A 98 -4.72 1.79 -11.04
N CYS A 99 -5.93 2.33 -10.91
CA CYS A 99 -6.58 3.20 -11.89
C CYS A 99 -5.86 4.54 -12.13
N GLY A 100 -4.86 4.90 -11.31
CA GLY A 100 -4.07 6.11 -11.49
C GLY A 100 -4.68 7.42 -11.02
N ILE A 101 -5.92 7.36 -10.55
CA ILE A 101 -6.59 8.50 -9.95
C ILE A 101 -6.27 8.51 -8.46
N TRP A 102 -5.45 9.47 -8.04
CA TRP A 102 -4.94 9.57 -6.67
C TRP A 102 -6.02 9.57 -5.57
N GLY A 103 -7.20 10.10 -5.88
CA GLY A 103 -8.35 10.16 -4.97
C GLY A 103 -9.40 9.08 -5.21
N CYS A 104 -9.08 7.95 -5.85
CA CYS A 104 -10.07 6.90 -6.06
C CYS A 104 -10.03 5.83 -4.95
N TRP A 105 -8.83 5.34 -4.60
CA TRP A 105 -8.67 4.21 -3.67
C TRP A 105 -7.33 4.18 -2.91
N PRO A 106 -6.94 5.26 -2.19
CA PRO A 106 -5.68 5.24 -1.45
C PRO A 106 -5.77 4.40 -0.18
N LEU A 107 -4.71 3.65 0.12
CA LEU A 107 -4.50 3.12 1.47
C LEU A 107 -3.99 4.26 2.36
N MET A 108 -4.75 4.60 3.39
CA MET A 108 -4.36 5.62 4.37
C MET A 108 -3.85 4.98 5.66
N ALA A 109 -2.88 5.61 6.30
CA ALA A 109 -2.42 5.23 7.63
C ALA A 109 -2.13 6.48 8.48
N LYS A 110 -2.13 6.30 9.79
CA LYS A 110 -1.51 7.25 10.71
C LYS A 110 0.01 7.01 10.72
N VAL A 111 0.76 8.07 10.48
CA VAL A 111 2.23 8.07 10.55
C VAL A 111 2.67 8.94 11.72
N THR A 112 3.33 8.31 12.68
CA THR A 112 3.92 8.99 13.84
C THR A 112 5.44 8.97 13.74
N LEU A 113 6.07 10.13 13.96
CA LEU A 113 7.52 10.28 13.97
C LEU A 113 8.01 10.67 15.36
N THR A 114 8.96 9.90 15.88
CA THR A 114 9.72 10.23 17.09
C THR A 114 11.18 10.48 16.70
N PRO A 115 12.08 10.88 17.62
CA PRO A 115 13.51 11.00 17.28
C PRO A 115 14.17 9.70 16.81
N THR A 116 13.62 8.53 17.18
CA THR A 116 14.26 7.22 16.91
C THR A 116 13.41 6.24 16.12
N THR A 117 12.11 6.51 15.98
CA THR A 117 11.14 5.55 15.43
C THR A 117 10.14 6.23 14.51
N VAL A 118 9.81 5.58 13.39
CA VAL A 118 8.64 5.86 12.55
C VAL A 118 7.62 4.75 12.77
N THR A 119 6.37 5.10 13.04
CA THR A 119 5.28 4.13 13.24
C THR A 119 4.20 4.35 12.20
N TRP A 120 3.80 3.29 11.50
CA TRP A 120 2.61 3.25 10.67
C TRP A 120 1.53 2.45 11.38
N SER A 121 0.35 3.02 11.58
CA SER A 121 -0.77 2.39 12.29
C SER A 121 -2.11 2.83 11.71
N THR A 122 -3.20 2.24 12.18
CA THR A 122 -4.55 2.74 11.87
C THR A 122 -4.81 2.79 10.36
N PHE A 123 -4.54 1.68 9.69
CA PHE A 123 -4.71 1.54 8.25
C PHE A 123 -6.19 1.53 7.89
N ARG A 124 -6.59 2.30 6.87
CA ARG A 124 -7.99 2.49 6.48
C ARG A 124 -8.14 2.68 4.98
N GLN A 125 -9.33 2.33 4.49
CA GLN A 125 -9.81 2.66 3.15
C GLN A 125 -10.87 3.76 3.25
N PRO A 126 -10.57 5.02 2.89
CA PRO A 126 -11.48 6.15 3.12
C PRO A 126 -12.78 6.05 2.31
N TYR A 127 -12.78 5.31 1.20
CA TYR A 127 -13.97 5.10 0.36
C TYR A 127 -14.78 3.85 0.73
N ARG A 128 -14.39 3.15 1.80
CA ARG A 128 -15.12 2.00 2.40
C ARG A 128 -15.07 2.09 3.92
N GLU A 129 -15.77 3.09 4.44
CA GLU A 129 -15.80 3.39 5.88
C GLU A 129 -16.29 2.20 6.71
N GLU A 130 -17.15 1.36 6.13
CA GLU A 130 -17.71 0.14 6.72
C GLU A 130 -16.66 -0.92 7.09
N TRP A 131 -15.49 -0.90 6.43
CA TRP A 131 -14.37 -1.79 6.76
C TRP A 131 -13.65 -1.37 8.04
N GLY A 132 -13.78 -0.10 8.43
CA GLY A 132 -13.10 0.44 9.60
C GLY A 132 -11.57 0.39 9.49
N GLU A 133 -10.92 0.03 10.60
CA GLU A 133 -9.47 -0.15 10.65
C GLU A 133 -9.10 -1.56 10.18
N LEU A 134 -8.21 -1.63 9.18
CA LEU A 134 -7.73 -2.89 8.62
C LEU A 134 -6.85 -3.62 9.64
N ALA A 135 -6.88 -4.95 9.59
CA ALA A 135 -6.03 -5.83 10.42
C ALA A 135 -4.58 -5.85 9.91
N LEU A 136 -3.93 -4.69 9.93
CA LEU A 136 -2.59 -4.44 9.38
C LEU A 136 -1.75 -3.63 10.38
N GLY A 137 -0.51 -4.04 10.60
CA GLY A 137 0.39 -3.39 11.56
C GLY A 137 -0.13 -3.43 13.02
N PRO A 138 0.28 -2.48 13.87
CA PRO A 138 1.20 -1.37 13.57
C PRO A 138 2.58 -1.87 13.16
N TYR A 139 3.25 -1.10 12.30
CA TYR A 139 4.64 -1.34 11.93
C TYR A 139 5.53 -0.25 12.54
N GLU A 140 6.66 -0.66 13.11
CA GLU A 140 7.62 0.23 13.77
C GLU A 140 8.99 0.08 13.11
N PHE A 141 9.54 1.19 12.63
CA PHE A 141 10.80 1.25 11.90
C PHE A 141 11.82 2.11 12.67
N PRO A 142 13.12 1.76 12.69
CA PRO A 142 14.14 2.68 13.18
C PRO A 142 14.19 3.89 12.25
N ARG A 143 14.12 5.09 12.82
CA ARG A 143 14.01 6.33 12.03
C ARG A 143 15.18 6.53 11.08
N GLU A 144 16.40 6.24 11.51
CA GLU A 144 17.59 6.34 10.65
C GLU A 144 17.50 5.40 9.44
N ALA A 145 17.08 4.15 9.65
CA ALA A 145 16.92 3.18 8.56
C ALA A 145 15.80 3.59 7.60
N TYR A 146 14.67 4.07 8.13
CA TYR A 146 13.54 4.56 7.34
C TYR A 146 13.94 5.76 6.48
N GLU A 147 14.57 6.78 7.07
CA GLU A 147 15.00 7.99 6.35
C GLU A 147 16.06 7.69 5.30
N SER A 148 16.94 6.72 5.55
CA SER A 148 17.90 6.21 4.56
C SER A 148 17.19 5.51 3.41
N ALA A 149 16.21 4.63 3.69
CA ALA A 149 15.48 3.89 2.67
C ALA A 149 14.65 4.83 1.76
N VAL A 150 13.93 5.80 2.33
CA VAL A 150 13.20 6.82 1.56
C VAL A 150 14.15 7.71 0.73
N GLY A 151 15.36 7.98 1.23
CA GLY A 151 16.33 8.85 0.55
C GLY A 151 17.07 8.19 -0.61
N ALA A 152 17.08 6.86 -0.68
CA ALA A 152 17.76 6.09 -1.70
C ALA A 152 16.91 4.87 -2.12
N PRO A 153 15.72 5.08 -2.70
CA PRO A 153 14.88 3.99 -3.16
C PRO A 153 15.57 3.22 -4.29
N LEU A 154 15.41 1.90 -4.30
CA LEU A 154 15.85 1.07 -5.42
C LEU A 154 15.05 1.43 -6.67
N VAL A 155 15.61 1.22 -7.86
CA VAL A 155 14.84 1.34 -9.12
C VAL A 155 14.78 -0.04 -9.76
N LEU A 156 13.58 -0.60 -9.83
CA LEU A 156 13.30 -1.89 -10.44
C LEU A 156 13.00 -1.69 -11.93
N GLY A 157 13.35 -2.69 -12.75
CA GLY A 157 13.09 -2.65 -14.19
C GLY A 157 11.66 -3.03 -14.58
N GLU A 158 10.91 -3.62 -13.66
CA GLU A 158 9.53 -4.09 -13.81
C GLU A 158 8.80 -4.05 -12.47
N ASP A 159 7.47 -4.16 -12.49
CA ASP A 159 6.67 -4.31 -11.28
C ASP A 159 6.99 -5.65 -10.59
N PRO A 160 7.41 -5.67 -9.31
CA PRO A 160 7.67 -6.91 -8.60
C PRO A 160 6.42 -7.74 -8.25
N LEU A 161 5.21 -7.19 -8.43
CA LEU A 161 3.93 -7.89 -8.32
C LEU A 161 3.07 -7.60 -9.58
N PRO A 162 3.35 -8.30 -10.70
CA PRO A 162 2.56 -8.17 -11.93
C PRO A 162 1.18 -8.81 -11.82
#